data_AF-A0A4P8XGM6-F1
#
_entry.id   AF-A0A4P8XGM6-F1
#
_cell.length_a   1.000
_cell.length_b   1.000
_cell.length_c   1.000
_cell.angle_alpha   90.00
_cell.angle_beta   90.00
_cell.angle_gamma   90.00
#
_symmetry.space_group_name_H-M   'P 1'
#
loop_
_entity.id
_entity.type
_entity.pdbx_description
1 polymer ?
#
loop_
_entity_poly.entity_id
_entity_poly.type
_entity_poly.pdbx_seq_one_letter_code
_entity_poly.pdbx_strand_id
1 'polypeptide(L)'
;MADQVPVGHIPRMLTVHAHGTLTRQVNPGDVVDIAGIFLPTPYTGFKAIRAGLLTDTYLEAMHVNQHKKAYDDLLFDAKALRKIEQYKHSGHMYEYLSESIAPEIYGHLDLKKALL
;
A
#
# COMPACT_ATOMS: atom_id res chain seq x y z
N MET A 1 2.52 -5.21 -1.47
CA MET A 1 1.29 -5.63 -2.17
C MET A 1 1.50 -6.74 -3.20
N ALA A 2 2.68 -6.90 -3.81
CA ALA A 2 2.98 -8.07 -4.67
C ALA A 2 2.91 -9.41 -3.90
N ASP A 3 3.03 -9.37 -2.58
CA ASP A 3 2.85 -10.43 -1.60
C ASP A 3 1.41 -10.95 -1.49
N GLN A 4 0.41 -10.18 -1.91
CA GLN A 4 -1.00 -10.60 -1.87
C GLN A 4 -1.39 -11.49 -3.07
N VAL A 5 -0.52 -11.61 -4.07
CA VAL A 5 -0.77 -12.45 -5.25
C VAL A 5 -0.25 -13.87 -4.97
N PRO A 6 -1.07 -14.91 -5.15
CA PRO A 6 -0.62 -16.29 -4.98
C PRO A 6 0.57 -16.64 -5.87
N VAL A 7 1.43 -17.55 -5.38
CA VAL A 7 2.61 -18.00 -6.11
C VAL A 7 2.20 -18.59 -7.47
N GLY A 8 2.84 -18.11 -8.54
CA GLY A 8 2.61 -18.56 -9.91
C GLY A 8 1.48 -17.83 -10.64
N HIS A 9 0.74 -16.93 -10.00
CA HIS A 9 -0.30 -16.13 -10.66
C HIS A 9 0.24 -14.76 -11.10
N ILE A 10 -0.29 -14.27 -12.23
CA ILE A 10 -0.04 -12.92 -12.72
C ILE A 10 -1.06 -11.97 -12.07
N PRO A 11 -0.65 -10.77 -11.60
CA PRO A 11 -1.57 -9.77 -11.07
C PRO A 11 -2.67 -9.42 -12.07
N ARG A 12 -3.90 -9.28 -11.59
CA ARG A 12 -5.03 -8.80 -12.42
C ARG A 12 -5.18 -7.29 -12.25
N MET A 13 -5.57 -6.64 -13.34
CA MET A 13 -5.82 -5.20 -13.37
C MET A 13 -7.31 -4.92 -13.20
N LEU A 14 -7.63 -3.81 -12.53
CA LEU A 14 -8.97 -3.26 -12.40
C LEU A 14 -8.94 -1.80 -12.84
N THR A 15 -9.87 -1.42 -13.71
CA THR A 15 -10.02 -0.03 -14.15
C THR A 15 -10.75 0.77 -13.08
N VAL A 16 -10.21 1.93 -12.71
CA VAL A 16 -10.81 2.83 -11.72
C VAL A 16 -11.08 4.18 -12.37
N HIS A 17 -12.28 4.72 -12.19
CA HIS A 17 -12.65 6.05 -12.67
C HIS A 17 -12.73 7.02 -11.49
N ALA A 18 -11.97 8.12 -11.57
CA ALA A 18 -12.02 9.20 -10.61
C ALA A 18 -12.70 10.43 -11.23
N HIS A 19 -13.60 11.05 -10.49
CA HIS A 19 -14.37 12.22 -10.94
C HIS A 19 -14.21 13.40 -9.98
N GLY A 20 -14.42 14.61 -10.52
CA GLY A 20 -14.43 15.85 -9.74
C GLY A 20 -13.13 16.09 -8.96
N THR A 21 -13.27 16.28 -7.65
CA THR A 21 -12.18 16.66 -6.73
C THR A 21 -11.20 15.53 -6.44
N LEU A 22 -11.54 14.27 -6.75
CA LEU A 22 -10.65 13.11 -6.60
C LEU A 22 -9.62 13.03 -7.74
N THR A 23 -9.76 13.83 -8.79
CA THR A 23 -8.79 13.88 -9.88
C THR A 23 -7.46 14.50 -9.41
N ARG A 24 -6.36 14.10 -10.05
CA ARG A 24 -4.97 14.58 -9.76
C ARG A 24 -4.44 14.29 -8.35
N GLN A 25 -5.11 13.44 -7.58
CA GLN A 25 -4.61 13.06 -6.26
C GLN A 25 -3.51 12.00 -6.33
N VAL A 26 -3.56 11.08 -7.31
CA VAL A 26 -2.69 9.89 -7.37
C VAL A 26 -1.71 9.98 -8.53
N ASN A 27 -0.47 9.52 -8.31
CA ASN A 27 0.57 9.39 -9.32
C ASN A 27 0.93 7.91 -9.59
N PRO A 28 1.54 7.61 -10.75
CA PRO A 28 2.03 6.26 -11.02
C PRO A 28 3.06 5.81 -9.99
N GLY A 29 2.82 4.64 -9.39
CA GLY A 29 3.70 4.06 -8.36
C GLY A 29 3.31 4.38 -6.92
N ASP A 30 2.28 5.20 -6.70
CA ASP A 30 1.74 5.45 -5.37
C ASP A 30 1.05 4.20 -4.80
N VAL A 31 1.18 4.02 -3.49
CA VAL A 31 0.46 2.98 -2.75
C VAL A 31 -0.78 3.62 -2.15
N VAL A 32 -1.94 3.22 -2.66
CA VAL A 32 -3.23 3.85 -2.35
C VAL A 32 -4.31 2.81 -2.05
N ASP A 33 -5.19 3.15 -1.12
CA ASP A 33 -6.47 2.47 -0.95
C ASP A 33 -7.57 3.31 -1.59
N ILE A 34 -8.36 2.68 -2.45
CA ILE A 34 -9.48 3.33 -3.13
C ILE A 34 -10.77 2.62 -2.73
N ALA A 35 -11.68 3.37 -2.12
CA ALA A 35 -13.04 2.91 -1.83
C ALA A 35 -14.00 3.49 -2.86
N GLY A 36 -14.95 2.67 -3.31
CA GLY A 36 -15.80 3.03 -4.45
C GLY A 36 -16.92 2.04 -4.71
N ILE A 37 -17.65 2.28 -5.79
CA ILE A 37 -18.76 1.43 -6.24
C ILE A 37 -18.30 0.62 -7.46
N PHE A 38 -18.51 -0.69 -7.42
CA PHE A 38 -18.12 -1.59 -8.51
C PHE A 38 -19.28 -1.73 -9.51
N LEU A 39 -19.05 -1.28 -10.75
CA LEU A 39 -20.09 -1.14 -11.76
C LEU A 39 -19.70 -1.84 -13.07
N PRO A 40 -20.67 -2.46 -13.77
CA PRO A 40 -20.45 -2.97 -15.12
C PRO A 40 -20.53 -1.82 -16.14
N THR A 41 -19.66 -1.86 -17.14
CA THR A 41 -19.76 -1.02 -18.33
C THR A 41 -20.49 -1.78 -19.42
N PRO A 42 -21.67 -1.33 -19.88
CA PRO A 42 -22.36 -1.98 -20.99
C PRO A 42 -21.56 -1.78 -22.28
N TYR A 43 -21.35 -2.86 -23.04
CA TYR A 43 -20.80 -2.74 -24.38
C TYR A 43 -21.84 -2.15 -25.33
N THR A 44 -21.47 -1.13 -26.09
CA THR A 44 -22.33 -0.52 -27.12
C THR A 44 -21.72 -0.68 -28.52
N GLY A 45 -22.55 -0.56 -29.56
CA GLY A 45 -22.14 -0.59 -30.96
C GLY A 45 -21.57 -1.95 -31.41
N PHE A 46 -20.58 -1.94 -32.31
CA PHE A 46 -19.97 -3.16 -32.85
C PHE A 46 -19.32 -4.06 -31.79
N LYS A 47 -18.96 -3.51 -30.62
CA LYS A 47 -18.43 -4.29 -29.50
C LYS A 47 -19.51 -5.16 -28.85
N ALA A 48 -20.76 -4.70 -28.82
CA ALA A 48 -21.89 -5.47 -28.27
C ALA A 48 -22.17 -6.76 -29.07
N ILE A 49 -21.96 -6.73 -30.39
CA ILE A 49 -22.19 -7.89 -31.29
C ILE A 49 -21.26 -9.07 -30.96
N ARG A 50 -20.04 -8.80 -30.46
CA ARG A 50 -19.05 -9.83 -30.10
C ARG A 50 -18.99 -10.14 -28.60
N ALA A 51 -19.43 -9.24 -27.74
CA ALA A 51 -19.23 -9.35 -26.29
C ALA A 51 -20.11 -10.42 -25.61
N GLY A 52 -21.26 -10.78 -26.20
CA GLY A 52 -22.15 -11.77 -25.58
C GLY A 52 -22.57 -11.35 -24.15
N LEU A 53 -22.29 -12.20 -23.15
CA LEU A 53 -22.53 -11.94 -21.72
C LEU A 53 -21.31 -11.35 -20.99
N LEU A 54 -20.21 -11.09 -21.69
CA LEU A 54 -19.06 -10.44 -21.07
C LEU A 54 -19.44 -9.01 -20.71
N THR A 55 -19.14 -8.61 -19.48
CA THR A 55 -19.25 -7.22 -19.03
C THR A 55 -17.90 -6.79 -18.50
N ASP A 56 -17.30 -5.77 -19.11
CA ASP A 56 -16.19 -5.07 -18.46
C ASP A 56 -16.71 -4.42 -17.20
N THR A 57 -15.86 -4.34 -16.18
CA THR A 57 -16.20 -3.73 -14.89
C THR A 57 -15.18 -2.65 -14.58
N TYR A 58 -15.64 -1.62 -13.90
CA TYR A 58 -14.79 -0.59 -13.35
C TYR A 58 -15.23 -0.23 -11.94
N LEU A 59 -14.30 0.31 -11.17
CA LEU A 59 -14.59 0.89 -9.87
C LEU A 59 -14.76 2.40 -10.03
N GLU A 60 -15.90 2.93 -9.63
CA GLU A 60 -16.09 4.37 -9.50
C GLU A 60 -15.56 4.83 -8.14
N ALA A 61 -14.50 5.63 -8.13
CA ALA A 61 -13.83 6.06 -6.92
C ALA A 61 -14.69 7.07 -6.15
N MET A 62 -14.94 6.79 -4.87
CA MET A 62 -15.65 7.66 -3.92
C MET A 62 -14.70 8.27 -2.89
N HIS A 63 -13.64 7.54 -2.55
CA HIS A 63 -12.62 7.99 -1.59
C HIS A 63 -11.26 7.39 -1.92
N VAL A 64 -10.21 8.19 -1.78
CA VAL A 64 -8.82 7.78 -2.00
C VAL A 64 -8.01 8.07 -0.75
N ASN A 65 -7.34 7.06 -0.20
CA ASN A 65 -6.39 7.20 0.89
C ASN A 65 -4.99 6.84 0.40
N GLN A 66 -4.04 7.77 0.51
CA GLN A 66 -2.66 7.54 0.12
C GLN A 66 -1.84 7.14 1.34
N HIS A 67 -1.12 6.02 1.25
CA HIS A 67 -0.31 5.51 2.35
C HIS A 67 1.04 6.22 2.47
N LYS A 68 1.61 6.66 1.34
CA LYS A 68 2.78 7.53 1.34
C LYS A 68 2.33 8.98 1.50
N LYS A 69 1.88 9.34 2.71
CA LYS A 69 1.77 10.75 3.07
C LYS A 69 3.17 11.33 3.20
N ALA A 70 3.36 12.60 2.83
CA ALA A 70 4.57 13.32 3.22
C ALA A 70 4.77 13.14 4.73
N TYR A 71 6.01 12.99 5.18
CA TYR A 71 6.44 12.57 6.53
C TYR A 71 5.69 13.23 7.71
N ASP A 72 5.02 14.37 7.50
CA ASP A 72 4.31 15.16 8.52
C ASP A 72 2.99 14.54 9.02
N ASP A 73 2.35 13.62 8.28
CA ASP A 73 1.01 13.11 8.63
C ASP A 73 1.01 11.73 9.32
N LEU A 74 2.16 11.27 9.82
CA LEU A 74 2.25 10.09 10.67
C LEU A 74 1.56 10.39 12.01
N LEU A 75 0.25 10.12 12.08
CA LEU A 75 -0.47 9.99 13.34
C LEU A 75 0.15 8.86 14.14
N PHE A 76 1.08 9.19 15.03
CA PHE A 76 1.70 8.23 15.93
C PHE A 76 0.62 7.66 16.85
N ASP A 77 0.36 6.36 16.74
CA ASP A 77 -0.47 5.65 17.71
C ASP A 77 0.12 5.80 19.12
N ALA A 78 -0.72 6.15 20.10
CA ALA A 78 -0.31 6.33 21.50
C ALA A 78 0.38 5.09 22.07
N LYS A 79 0.04 3.88 21.58
CA LYS A 79 0.71 2.64 21.95
C LYS A 79 2.14 2.57 21.40
N ALA A 80 2.36 3.02 20.17
CA ALA A 80 3.69 3.06 19.57
C ALA A 80 4.58 4.06 20.32
N LEU A 81 4.06 5.25 20.64
CA LEU A 81 4.74 6.27 21.46
C LEU A 81 5.18 5.72 22.82
N ARG A 82 4.28 5.04 23.54
CA ARG A 82 4.62 4.41 24.84
C ARG A 82 5.73 3.38 24.72
N LYS A 83 5.72 2.59 23.64
CA LYS A 83 6.76 1.58 23.39
C LYS A 83 8.12 2.26 23.10
N ILE A 84 8.11 3.36 22.34
CA ILE A 84 9.31 4.16 22.08
C ILE A 84 9.88 4.74 23.38
N GLU A 85 9.03 5.31 24.26
CA GLU A 85 9.47 5.84 25.55
C GLU A 85 10.09 4.75 26.45
N GLN A 86 9.46 3.57 26.53
CA GLN A 86 9.98 2.45 27.30
C GLN A 86 11.39 2.05 26.87
N TYR A 87 11.64 1.95 25.55
CA TYR A 87 12.97 1.61 25.05
C TYR A 87 13.97 2.77 25.13
N LYS A 88 13.51 4.02 25.14
CA LYS A 88 14.38 5.18 25.37
C LYS A 88 15.01 5.15 26.76
N HIS A 89 14.29 4.66 27.77
CA HIS A 89 14.79 4.56 29.14
C HIS A 89 15.75 3.39 29.38
N SER A 90 15.83 2.39 28.50
CA SER A 90 16.70 1.23 28.70
C SER A 90 18.17 1.47 28.36
N GLY A 91 18.51 2.56 27.67
CA GLY A 91 19.90 2.94 27.35
C GLY A 91 20.58 2.13 26.24
N HIS A 92 20.00 0.99 25.82
CA HIS A 92 20.57 0.06 24.83
C HIS A 92 19.80 0.03 23.49
N MET A 93 19.14 1.13 23.13
CA MET A 93 18.29 1.19 21.92
C MET A 93 19.06 0.87 20.64
N TYR A 94 20.30 1.34 20.51
CA TYR A 94 21.11 1.14 19.31
C TYR A 94 21.48 -0.33 19.10
N GLU A 95 21.98 -1.02 20.13
CA GLU A 95 22.20 -2.47 20.08
C GLU A 95 20.91 -3.22 19.75
N TYR A 96 19.81 -2.92 20.44
CA TYR A 96 18.53 -3.60 20.25
C TYR A 96 18.00 -3.49 18.81
N LEU A 97 18.06 -2.29 18.23
CA LEU A 97 17.64 -2.08 16.85
C LEU A 97 18.58 -2.81 15.88
N SER A 98 19.88 -2.79 16.13
CA SER A 98 20.84 -3.50 15.27
C SER A 98 20.67 -5.02 15.28
N GLU A 99 20.29 -5.61 16.42
CA GLU A 99 19.96 -7.04 16.53
C GLU A 99 18.61 -7.37 15.88
N SER A 100 17.67 -6.44 15.91
CA SER A 100 16.35 -6.60 15.28
C SER A 100 16.38 -6.54 13.75
N ILE A 101 17.40 -5.91 13.16
CA ILE A 101 17.60 -5.88 11.70
C ILE A 101 18.16 -7.24 11.24
N ALA A 102 17.44 -7.87 10.30
CA ALA A 102 17.78 -9.18 9.76
C ALA A 102 18.11 -10.22 10.86
N PRO A 103 17.13 -10.56 11.72
CA PRO A 103 17.37 -11.39 12.91
C PRO A 103 17.76 -12.83 12.56
N GLU A 104 17.54 -13.25 11.32
CA GLU A 104 17.89 -14.57 10.79
C GLU A 104 19.40 -14.74 10.52
N ILE A 105 20.17 -13.64 10.51
CA ILE A 105 21.62 -13.65 10.27
C ILE A 105 22.37 -13.43 11.58
N TYR A 106 23.22 -14.39 11.95
CA TYR A 106 24.15 -14.24 13.08
C TYR A 106 25.39 -13.41 12.69
N GLY A 107 25.82 -12.50 13.57
CA GLY A 107 26.99 -11.64 13.35
C GLY A 107 26.70 -10.40 12.50
N HIS A 108 27.75 -9.82 11.89
CA HIS A 108 27.71 -8.62 11.05
C HIS A 108 27.01 -7.42 11.69
N LEU A 109 27.18 -7.25 13.00
CA LEU A 109 26.55 -6.17 13.77
C LEU A 109 26.99 -4.78 13.28
N ASP A 110 28.22 -4.65 12.82
CA ASP A 110 28.77 -3.45 12.20
C ASP A 110 28.01 -3.03 10.94
N LEU A 111 27.74 -3.97 10.03
CA LEU A 111 26.95 -3.70 8.83
C LEU A 111 25.48 -3.41 9.16
N LYS A 112 24.89 -4.14 10.11
CA LYS A 112 23.52 -3.90 10.57
C LYS A 112 23.38 -2.52 11.23
N LYS A 113 24.39 -2.10 11.99
CA LYS A 113 24.48 -0.77 12.60
C LYS A 113 24.62 0.35 11.56
N ALA A 114 25.34 0.11 10.46
CA ALA A 114 25.49 1.08 9.38
C ALA A 114 24.23 1.28 8.53
N LEU A 115 23.32 0.31 8.50
CA LEU A 115 22.03 0.39 7.80
C LEU A 115 20.93 1.12 8.60
N LEU A 116 21.17 1.31 9.90
CA LEU A 116 20.24 1.89 10.85
C LEU A 116 20.16 3.41 10.70
#